data_AF-A0A329AZP6-F1
#
_entry.id   AF-A0A329AZP6-F1
#
_cell.length_a   1.000
_cell.length_b   1.000
_cell.length_c   1.000
_cell.angle_alpha   90.00
_cell.angle_beta   90.00
_cell.angle_gamma   90.00
#
_symmetry.space_group_name_H-M   'P 1'
#
loop_
_entity.id
_entity.type
_entity.pdbx_description
1 polymer ?
#
loop_
_entity_poly.entity_id
_entity_poly.type
_entity_poly.pdbx_seq_one_letter_code
_entity_poly.pdbx_strand_id
1 'polypeptide(L)'
;LGRWINPDPGGTIDGLNLFRMVSNNPLTLRDRSGLRGSGYIYVPFLSRDTVDIAIALYTQKYAVNKKPDIVVFSSRNEQLDFYEELKKRRSDFAAAMGKSLFEKYNTSDLSRKSLLNAGVKETEIKSTIMSIGNYLAINSMTLMNQQDDEIFSEISIGDKLKIIGHGSAGSAEISSGGLKSVTLSMHELAERLDFSGLPDQALQITLLPCQSGDELLEPVFIEGKSPFMRTRPSAAESLFYEMQARGYRRVTTAGYRGFGQIRGFLESTGSHHTQRKPNSITASDDIVRRRDAKEIFC
;
A
#
# COMPACT_ATOMS: atom_id res chain seq x y z
N LEU A 1 1.65 -32.73 -2.22
CA LEU A 1 1.09 -31.94 -1.09
C LEU A 1 0.59 -30.61 -1.66
N GLY A 2 -0.73 -30.43 -1.70
CA GLY A 2 -1.38 -29.26 -2.32
C GLY A 2 -1.01 -27.99 -1.58
N ARG A 3 -0.07 -27.22 -2.13
CA ARG A 3 0.13 -25.82 -1.77
C ARG A 3 -1.10 -25.10 -2.29
N TRP A 4 -1.93 -24.59 -1.39
CA TRP A 4 -3.06 -23.75 -1.74
C TRP A 4 -2.52 -22.52 -2.48
N ILE A 5 -2.49 -22.61 -3.81
CA ILE A 5 -2.15 -21.54 -4.72
C ILE A 5 -3.30 -20.54 -4.60
N ASN A 6 -3.04 -19.51 -3.80
CA ASN A 6 -3.71 -18.21 -3.73
C ASN A 6 -5.11 -18.11 -4.37
N PRO A 7 -6.21 -18.30 -3.60
CA PRO A 7 -7.57 -18.08 -4.09
C PRO A 7 -8.03 -16.63 -3.88
N ASP A 8 -7.13 -15.64 -3.75
CA ASP A 8 -7.58 -14.23 -3.74
C ASP A 8 -7.93 -13.80 -5.18
N PRO A 9 -9.22 -13.59 -5.52
CA PRO A 9 -9.62 -13.14 -6.85
C PRO A 9 -9.08 -11.75 -7.20
N GLY A 10 -8.66 -10.96 -6.19
CA GLY A 10 -7.99 -9.67 -6.35
C GLY A 10 -6.46 -9.75 -6.37
N GLY A 11 -5.86 -10.94 -6.32
CA GLY A 11 -4.40 -11.10 -6.38
C GLY A 11 -3.68 -10.54 -5.15
N THR A 12 -2.79 -9.56 -5.34
CA THR A 12 -1.92 -8.99 -4.29
C THR A 12 -2.41 -7.65 -3.71
N ILE A 13 -3.62 -7.24 -4.06
CA ILE A 13 -4.20 -5.94 -3.64
C ILE A 13 -4.25 -5.79 -2.11
N ASP A 14 -4.34 -6.90 -1.39
CA ASP A 14 -4.32 -6.95 0.08
C ASP A 14 -2.95 -7.32 0.68
N GLY A 15 -1.88 -7.36 -0.12
CA GLY A 15 -0.58 -7.91 0.24
C GLY A 15 -0.50 -9.43 0.11
N LEU A 16 0.60 -10.02 0.61
CA LEU A 16 0.83 -11.46 0.57
C LEU A 16 -0.11 -12.21 1.51
N ASN A 17 -0.82 -13.22 1.00
CA ASN A 17 -1.63 -14.12 1.80
C ASN A 17 -0.78 -15.33 2.24
N LEU A 18 0.09 -15.16 3.23
CA LEU A 18 1.05 -16.20 3.68
C LEU A 18 0.47 -17.17 4.73
N PHE A 19 -0.84 -17.49 4.67
CA PHE A 19 -1.60 -18.38 5.56
C PHE A 19 -2.02 -17.83 6.94
N ARG A 20 -3.04 -16.97 6.96
CA ARG A 20 -4.08 -16.99 8.02
C ARG A 20 -5.50 -16.85 7.47
N MET A 21 -5.75 -17.26 6.21
CA MET A 21 -7.13 -17.55 5.82
C MET A 21 -7.68 -18.53 6.85
N VAL A 22 -8.72 -18.09 7.59
CA VAL A 22 -9.34 -18.87 8.67
C VAL A 22 -8.35 -19.44 9.70
N SER A 23 -7.29 -18.70 10.04
CA SER A 23 -6.20 -19.17 10.93
C SER A 23 -5.66 -20.56 10.56
N ASN A 24 -5.60 -20.87 9.26
CA ASN A 24 -5.15 -22.16 8.73
C ASN A 24 -6.05 -23.36 9.12
N ASN A 25 -7.31 -23.12 9.51
CA ASN A 25 -8.29 -24.16 9.82
C ASN A 25 -9.58 -24.02 8.97
N PRO A 26 -9.52 -24.32 7.66
CA PRO A 26 -10.67 -24.20 6.76
C PRO A 26 -11.72 -25.29 6.91
N LEU A 27 -11.44 -26.32 7.72
CA LEU A 27 -12.39 -27.39 8.01
C LEU A 27 -13.46 -26.93 9.01
N THR A 28 -13.08 -26.13 10.03
CA THR A 28 -14.01 -25.70 11.08
C THR A 28 -14.32 -24.21 11.05
N LEU A 29 -13.44 -23.38 10.48
CA LEU A 29 -13.62 -21.95 10.38
C LEU A 29 -13.99 -21.56 8.94
N ARG A 30 -15.02 -20.72 8.81
CA ARG A 30 -15.46 -20.16 7.52
C ARG A 30 -15.35 -18.64 7.58
N ASP A 31 -14.55 -18.07 6.67
CA ASP A 31 -14.65 -16.66 6.32
C ASP A 31 -15.61 -16.55 5.13
N ARG A 32 -16.92 -16.48 5.41
CA ARG A 32 -17.96 -16.54 4.37
C ARG A 32 -17.87 -15.40 3.36
N SER A 33 -17.22 -14.29 3.71
CA SER A 33 -17.09 -13.11 2.86
C SER A 33 -15.65 -12.82 2.42
N GLY A 34 -14.63 -13.37 3.09
CA GLY A 34 -13.23 -13.00 2.81
C GLY A 34 -12.86 -11.60 3.31
N LEU A 35 -13.71 -11.01 4.16
CA LEU A 35 -13.68 -9.59 4.57
C LEU A 35 -13.35 -9.40 6.05
N ARG A 36 -12.86 -10.43 6.75
CA ARG A 36 -12.52 -10.28 8.17
C ARG A 36 -11.21 -9.49 8.32
N GLY A 37 -11.36 -8.25 8.77
CA GLY A 37 -10.27 -7.29 9.02
C GLY A 37 -10.47 -5.99 8.21
N SER A 38 -10.38 -4.85 8.87
CA SER A 38 -10.32 -3.53 8.23
C SER A 38 -8.91 -3.26 7.69
N GLY A 39 -8.84 -2.60 6.54
CA GLY A 39 -7.59 -2.09 6.00
C GLY A 39 -7.46 -0.60 6.31
N TYR A 40 -6.27 -0.19 6.74
CA TYR A 40 -5.92 1.19 7.02
C TYR A 40 -4.73 1.61 6.15
N ILE A 41 -4.79 2.82 5.60
CA ILE A 41 -3.70 3.46 4.87
C ILE A 41 -3.27 4.66 5.69
N TYR A 42 -2.16 4.55 6.41
CA TYR A 42 -1.56 5.67 7.12
C TYR A 42 -0.73 6.53 6.18
N VAL A 43 -1.03 7.82 6.19
CA VAL A 43 -0.38 8.85 5.39
C VAL A 43 0.46 9.75 6.33
N PRO A 44 1.77 9.50 6.45
CA PRO A 44 2.62 10.17 7.45
C PRO A 44 2.99 11.63 7.10
N PHE A 45 2.76 12.05 5.85
CA PHE A 45 3.03 13.38 5.35
C PHE A 45 2.16 13.67 4.13
N LEU A 46 1.90 14.95 3.88
CA LEU A 46 1.19 15.39 2.69
C LEU A 46 2.14 15.66 1.53
N SER A 47 1.90 14.99 0.41
CA SER A 47 2.39 15.39 -0.90
C SER A 47 1.39 15.05 -1.99
N ARG A 48 1.61 15.60 -3.18
CA ARG A 48 0.90 15.19 -4.39
C ARG A 48 0.99 13.67 -4.60
N ASP A 49 2.18 13.12 -4.42
CA ASP A 49 2.43 11.70 -4.68
C ASP A 49 1.69 10.81 -3.67
N THR A 50 1.63 11.17 -2.38
CA THR A 50 0.87 10.39 -1.39
C THR A 50 -0.63 10.40 -1.68
N VAL A 51 -1.17 11.52 -2.16
CA VAL A 51 -2.58 11.62 -2.59
C VAL A 51 -2.83 10.71 -3.80
N ASP A 52 -1.97 10.76 -4.81
CA ASP A 52 -2.08 9.92 -6.01
C ASP A 52 -1.95 8.42 -5.67
N ILE A 53 -1.05 8.06 -4.75
CA ILE A 53 -0.90 6.69 -4.22
C ILE A 53 -2.18 6.23 -3.52
N ALA A 54 -2.75 7.05 -2.63
CA ALA A 54 -3.99 6.71 -1.92
C ALA A 54 -5.16 6.51 -2.89
N ILE A 55 -5.32 7.39 -3.89
CA ILE A 55 -6.32 7.24 -4.95
C ILE A 55 -6.13 5.91 -5.68
N ALA A 56 -4.90 5.60 -6.07
CA ALA A 56 -4.61 4.37 -6.80
C ALA A 56 -4.90 3.11 -5.97
N LEU A 57 -4.56 3.07 -4.68
CA LEU A 57 -4.86 1.95 -3.79
C LEU A 57 -6.38 1.77 -3.62
N TYR A 58 -7.11 2.87 -3.48
CA TYR A 58 -8.56 2.87 -3.34
C TYR A 58 -9.25 2.37 -4.62
N THR A 59 -8.85 2.90 -5.78
CA THR A 59 -9.33 2.46 -7.10
C THR A 59 -9.09 0.97 -7.34
N GLN A 60 -7.93 0.44 -6.92
CA GLN A 60 -7.62 -0.98 -7.06
C GLN A 60 -8.61 -1.88 -6.31
N LYS A 61 -9.02 -1.49 -5.09
CA LYS A 61 -10.02 -2.25 -4.31
C LYS A 61 -11.38 -2.29 -5.01
N TYR A 62 -11.85 -1.16 -5.54
CA TYR A 62 -13.10 -1.13 -6.31
C TYR A 62 -13.04 -2.00 -7.57
N ALA A 63 -11.92 -1.98 -8.30
CA ALA A 63 -11.75 -2.77 -9.52
C ALA A 63 -11.91 -4.28 -9.30
N VAL A 64 -11.74 -4.74 -8.06
CA VAL A 64 -11.92 -6.15 -7.66
C VAL A 64 -13.08 -6.35 -6.69
N ASN A 65 -13.99 -5.38 -6.60
CA ASN A 65 -15.18 -5.39 -5.75
C ASN A 65 -14.87 -5.68 -4.26
N LYS A 66 -13.77 -5.11 -3.76
CA LYS A 66 -13.40 -5.16 -2.34
C LYS A 66 -13.73 -3.84 -1.67
N LYS A 67 -14.09 -3.92 -0.38
CA LYS A 67 -14.23 -2.74 0.47
C LYS A 67 -12.90 -1.96 0.48
N PRO A 68 -12.92 -0.64 0.17
CA PRO A 68 -11.74 0.18 0.25
C PRO A 68 -11.21 0.31 1.69
N ASP A 69 -9.90 0.59 1.78
CA ASP A 69 -9.23 0.84 3.06
C ASP A 69 -9.54 2.27 3.56
N ILE A 70 -9.52 2.45 4.88
CA ILE A 70 -9.69 3.76 5.55
C ILE A 70 -8.35 4.51 5.50
N VAL A 71 -8.35 5.76 5.06
CA VAL A 71 -7.15 6.60 5.05
C VAL A 71 -7.04 7.31 6.40
N VAL A 72 -5.92 7.14 7.08
CA VAL A 72 -5.70 7.64 8.44
C VAL A 72 -4.54 8.62 8.50
N PHE A 73 -4.67 9.64 9.37
CA PHE A 73 -3.71 10.73 9.58
C PHE A 73 -3.38 10.88 11.07
N SER A 74 -2.25 11.52 11.41
CA SER A 74 -1.90 11.75 12.82
C SER A 74 -2.76 12.85 13.44
N SER A 75 -3.09 13.88 12.66
CA SER A 75 -3.84 15.04 13.14
C SER A 75 -4.98 15.42 12.20
N ARG A 76 -5.94 16.16 12.75
CA ARG A 76 -7.04 16.75 11.97
C ARG A 76 -6.54 17.70 10.87
N ASN A 77 -5.46 18.44 11.13
CA ASN A 77 -4.90 19.37 10.14
C ASN A 77 -4.33 18.61 8.93
N GLU A 78 -3.58 17.53 9.16
CA GLU A 78 -3.08 16.67 8.07
C GLU A 78 -4.23 16.08 7.24
N GLN A 79 -5.31 15.65 7.90
CA GLN A 79 -6.51 15.14 7.22
C GLN A 79 -7.18 16.22 6.35
N LEU A 80 -7.32 17.45 6.86
CA LEU A 80 -7.92 18.56 6.14
C LEU A 80 -7.07 19.01 4.95
N ASP A 81 -5.75 19.11 5.13
CA ASP A 81 -4.84 19.48 4.06
C ASP A 81 -4.83 18.41 2.95
N PHE A 82 -4.88 17.13 3.31
CA PHE A 82 -5.04 16.04 2.37
C PHE A 82 -6.37 16.12 1.61
N TYR A 83 -7.46 16.44 2.31
CA TYR A 83 -8.78 16.60 1.69
C TYR A 83 -8.81 17.76 0.69
N GLU A 84 -8.14 18.88 0.98
CA GLU A 84 -8.02 20.00 0.03
C GLU A 84 -7.17 19.64 -1.19
N GLU A 85 -6.08 18.88 -1.04
CA GLU A 85 -5.33 18.39 -2.19
C GLU A 85 -6.12 17.35 -3.02
N LEU A 86 -6.92 16.51 -2.36
CA LEU A 86 -7.84 15.58 -3.03
C LEU A 86 -8.89 16.33 -3.87
N LYS A 87 -9.42 17.46 -3.37
CA LYS A 87 -10.30 18.35 -4.13
C LYS A 87 -9.62 18.97 -5.34
N LYS A 88 -8.35 19.38 -5.25
CA LYS A 88 -7.60 19.87 -6.41
C LYS A 88 -7.38 18.78 -7.46
N ARG A 89 -7.11 17.53 -7.03
CA ARG A 89 -7.04 16.39 -7.96
C ARG A 89 -8.36 16.15 -8.71
N ARG A 90 -9.49 16.51 -8.11
CA ARG A 90 -10.80 16.50 -8.77
C ARG A 90 -10.85 17.43 -9.99
N SER A 91 -10.29 18.64 -9.89
CA SER A 91 -10.30 19.60 -11.00
C SER A 91 -9.32 19.25 -12.12
N ASP A 92 -8.20 18.59 -11.78
CA ASP A 92 -7.06 18.55 -12.70
C ASP A 92 -7.23 17.62 -13.91
N PHE A 93 -7.80 16.41 -13.83
CA PHE A 93 -7.76 15.54 -15.03
C PHE A 93 -8.76 14.36 -15.11
N ALA A 94 -9.13 13.71 -13.99
CA ALA A 94 -9.83 12.42 -14.06
C ALA A 94 -11.28 12.44 -13.55
N ALA A 95 -11.64 13.34 -12.63
CA ALA A 95 -12.96 13.27 -11.99
C ALA A 95 -14.11 13.76 -12.89
N ALA A 96 -13.87 14.73 -13.78
CA ALA A 96 -14.91 15.19 -14.72
C ALA A 96 -15.27 14.11 -15.75
N MET A 97 -14.26 13.50 -16.38
CA MET A 97 -14.45 12.35 -17.28
C MET A 97 -15.00 11.15 -16.52
N GLY A 98 -14.44 10.84 -15.34
CA GLY A 98 -14.89 9.75 -14.48
C GLY A 98 -16.35 9.90 -14.06
N LYS A 99 -16.79 11.11 -13.70
CA LYS A 99 -18.20 11.42 -13.42
C LYS A 99 -19.08 11.15 -14.64
N SER A 100 -18.70 11.65 -15.81
CA SER A 100 -19.48 11.44 -17.04
C SER A 100 -19.60 9.95 -17.39
N LEU A 101 -18.50 9.19 -17.27
CA LEU A 101 -18.52 7.74 -17.49
C LEU A 101 -19.33 7.00 -16.42
N PHE A 102 -19.24 7.43 -15.15
CA PHE A 102 -20.04 6.88 -14.06
C PHE A 102 -21.53 7.13 -14.28
N GLU A 103 -21.94 8.33 -14.68
CA GLU A 103 -23.32 8.65 -15.03
C GLU A 103 -23.80 7.87 -16.26
N LYS A 104 -22.92 7.70 -17.27
CA LYS A 104 -23.22 6.95 -18.50
C LYS A 104 -23.44 5.46 -18.24
N TYR A 105 -22.54 4.82 -17.50
CA TYR A 105 -22.58 3.37 -17.27
C TYR A 105 -23.31 2.99 -15.97
N ASN A 106 -23.58 3.98 -15.10
CA ASN A 106 -24.27 3.87 -13.82
C ASN A 106 -23.85 2.66 -13.00
N THR A 107 -22.53 2.42 -12.88
CA THR A 107 -21.99 1.26 -12.19
C THR A 107 -20.90 1.65 -11.20
N SER A 108 -21.07 1.19 -9.97
CA SER A 108 -20.03 1.15 -8.93
C SER A 108 -19.26 -0.16 -8.93
N ASP A 109 -19.79 -1.22 -9.56
CA ASP A 109 -19.08 -2.46 -9.80
C ASP A 109 -18.20 -2.29 -11.04
N LEU A 110 -16.90 -2.15 -10.81
CA LEU A 110 -15.88 -1.95 -11.83
C LEU A 110 -15.31 -3.27 -12.36
N SER A 111 -15.93 -4.41 -12.02
CA SER A 111 -15.51 -5.69 -12.58
C SER A 111 -15.66 -5.68 -14.10
N ARG A 112 -14.73 -6.35 -14.78
CA ARG A 112 -14.72 -6.50 -16.23
C ARG A 112 -16.09 -6.95 -16.77
N LYS A 113 -16.73 -7.92 -16.11
CA LYS A 113 -18.04 -8.44 -16.48
C LYS A 113 -19.13 -7.37 -16.42
N SER A 114 -19.18 -6.60 -15.33
CA SER A 114 -20.18 -5.55 -15.14
C SER A 114 -20.01 -4.40 -16.13
N LEU A 115 -18.78 -4.02 -16.45
CA LEU A 115 -18.51 -2.99 -17.46
C LEU A 115 -18.84 -3.44 -18.89
N LEU A 116 -18.53 -4.69 -19.26
CA LEU A 116 -18.95 -5.25 -20.55
C LEU A 116 -20.48 -5.27 -20.68
N ASN A 117 -21.20 -5.67 -19.61
CA ASN A 117 -22.65 -5.65 -19.58
C ASN A 117 -23.23 -4.22 -19.67
N ALA A 118 -22.51 -3.23 -19.15
CA ALA A 118 -22.86 -1.81 -19.28
C ALA A 118 -22.52 -1.23 -20.67
N GLY A 119 -21.95 -2.01 -21.59
CA GLY A 119 -21.63 -1.58 -22.95
C GLY A 119 -20.26 -0.91 -23.11
N VAL A 120 -19.36 -1.04 -22.13
CA VAL A 120 -17.96 -0.61 -22.27
C VAL A 120 -17.25 -1.54 -23.25
N LYS A 121 -16.54 -0.98 -24.23
CA LYS A 121 -15.73 -1.78 -25.16
C LYS A 121 -14.57 -2.43 -24.42
N GLU A 122 -14.25 -3.66 -24.78
CA GLU A 122 -13.12 -4.42 -24.22
C GLU A 122 -11.81 -3.61 -24.17
N THR A 123 -11.48 -2.90 -25.25
CA THR A 123 -10.28 -2.06 -25.36
C THR A 123 -10.29 -0.83 -24.44
N GLU A 124 -11.46 -0.42 -23.93
CA GLU A 124 -11.67 0.77 -23.11
C GLU A 124 -11.91 0.44 -21.63
N ILE A 125 -12.03 -0.85 -21.27
CA ILE A 125 -12.32 -1.26 -19.89
C ILE A 125 -11.31 -0.67 -18.91
N LYS A 126 -10.02 -0.73 -19.26
CA LYS A 126 -8.95 -0.25 -18.40
C LYS A 126 -9.05 1.25 -18.11
N SER A 127 -9.15 2.07 -19.14
CA SER A 127 -9.27 3.54 -18.98
C SER A 127 -10.57 3.90 -18.28
N THR A 128 -11.65 3.16 -18.53
CA THR A 128 -12.94 3.34 -17.85
C THR A 128 -12.84 3.03 -16.36
N ILE A 129 -12.23 1.90 -15.98
CA ILE A 129 -11.96 1.55 -14.56
C ILE A 129 -11.15 2.64 -13.89
N MET A 130 -10.09 3.13 -14.53
CA MET A 130 -9.24 4.18 -13.96
C MET A 130 -10.02 5.48 -13.77
N SER A 131 -10.78 5.92 -14.76
CA SER A 131 -11.54 7.17 -14.70
C SER A 131 -12.67 7.09 -13.66
N ILE A 132 -13.51 6.05 -13.72
CA ILE A 132 -14.62 5.88 -12.77
C ILE A 132 -14.07 5.61 -11.37
N GLY A 133 -13.07 4.74 -11.24
CA GLY A 133 -12.48 4.38 -9.96
C GLY A 133 -11.82 5.57 -9.27
N ASN A 134 -11.06 6.40 -9.99
CA ASN A 134 -10.49 7.62 -9.42
C ASN A 134 -11.59 8.61 -9.02
N TYR A 135 -12.65 8.74 -9.83
CA TYR A 135 -13.81 9.54 -9.47
C TYR A 135 -14.46 9.04 -8.16
N LEU A 136 -14.70 7.74 -8.03
CA LEU A 136 -15.24 7.15 -6.81
C LEU A 136 -14.31 7.37 -5.63
N ALA A 137 -13.01 7.14 -5.79
CA ALA A 137 -12.01 7.33 -4.75
C ALA A 137 -12.01 8.77 -4.21
N ILE A 138 -11.95 9.77 -5.10
CA ILE A 138 -11.96 11.19 -4.72
C ILE A 138 -13.23 11.60 -3.96
N ASN A 139 -14.37 10.97 -4.25
CA ASN A 139 -15.67 11.37 -3.68
C ASN A 139 -16.16 10.48 -2.52
N SER A 140 -15.58 9.30 -2.32
CA SER A 140 -16.06 8.32 -1.33
C SER A 140 -14.99 7.82 -0.35
N MET A 141 -13.75 8.30 -0.47
CA MET A 141 -12.69 8.00 0.50
C MET A 141 -13.12 8.31 1.94
N THR A 142 -12.98 7.32 2.81
CA THR A 142 -13.11 7.51 4.25
C THR A 142 -11.78 8.02 4.78
N LEU A 143 -11.78 9.26 5.28
CA LEU A 143 -10.63 9.91 5.90
C LEU A 143 -10.88 9.99 7.40
N MET A 144 -9.95 9.53 8.23
CA MET A 144 -10.01 9.58 9.70
C MET A 144 -8.69 10.10 10.26
N ASN A 145 -8.67 10.65 11.47
CA ASN A 145 -7.46 11.15 12.11
C ASN A 145 -7.34 10.64 13.55
N GLN A 146 -6.11 10.38 14.00
CA GLN A 146 -5.88 9.84 15.34
C GLN A 146 -6.33 10.78 16.45
N GLN A 147 -6.15 12.09 16.27
CA GLN A 147 -6.48 13.10 17.29
C GLN A 147 -7.97 13.11 17.66
N ASP A 148 -8.85 12.92 16.68
CA ASP A 148 -10.30 12.99 16.88
C ASP A 148 -10.97 11.60 16.97
N ASP A 149 -10.44 10.59 16.26
CA ASP A 149 -11.09 9.28 16.09
C ASP A 149 -10.44 8.14 16.90
N GLU A 150 -9.30 8.37 17.55
CA GLU A 150 -8.53 7.36 18.32
C GLU A 150 -8.22 6.05 17.56
N ILE A 151 -8.23 6.11 16.22
CA ILE A 151 -8.29 4.97 15.30
C ILE A 151 -7.18 3.93 15.47
N PHE A 152 -5.96 4.34 15.83
CA PHE A 152 -4.83 3.42 15.98
C PHE A 152 -5.02 2.46 17.15
N SER A 153 -5.71 2.89 18.21
CA SER A 153 -6.01 2.05 19.38
C SER A 153 -7.10 1.00 19.10
N GLU A 154 -7.96 1.25 18.11
CA GLU A 154 -9.06 0.35 17.72
C GLU A 154 -8.63 -0.74 16.71
N ILE A 155 -7.44 -0.60 16.11
CA ILE A 155 -6.91 -1.59 15.17
C ILE A 155 -6.93 -2.95 15.86
N SER A 156 -7.57 -3.93 15.23
CA SER A 156 -7.85 -5.24 15.82
C SER A 156 -7.04 -6.37 15.16
N ILE A 157 -6.99 -7.54 15.81
CA ILE A 157 -6.29 -8.71 15.26
C ILE A 157 -6.90 -9.08 13.90
N GLY A 158 -6.07 -9.11 12.86
CA GLY A 158 -6.48 -9.39 11.48
C GLY A 158 -6.61 -8.15 10.60
N ASP A 159 -6.63 -6.95 11.19
CA ASP A 159 -6.55 -5.70 10.45
C ASP A 159 -5.16 -5.53 9.79
N LYS A 160 -5.10 -4.66 8.79
CA LYS A 160 -3.87 -4.38 8.04
C LYS A 160 -3.58 -2.90 8.08
N LEU A 161 -2.41 -2.53 8.58
CA LEU A 161 -1.91 -1.17 8.52
C LEU A 161 -0.89 -1.04 7.38
N LYS A 162 -1.20 -0.20 6.39
CA LYS A 162 -0.34 0.10 5.25
C LYS A 162 0.20 1.51 5.39
N ILE A 163 1.50 1.71 5.17
CA ILE A 163 2.14 3.02 5.24
C ILE A 163 2.61 3.39 3.84
N ILE A 164 2.27 4.59 3.38
CA ILE A 164 2.59 5.07 2.03
C ILE A 164 3.68 6.16 2.02
N GLY A 165 4.32 6.31 0.87
CA GLY A 165 5.41 7.25 0.62
C GLY A 165 6.36 6.72 -0.45
N HIS A 166 7.56 7.30 -0.51
CA HIS A 166 8.68 6.83 -1.30
C HIS A 166 9.79 6.26 -0.43
N GLY A 167 10.64 5.42 -1.02
CA GLY A 167 11.65 4.66 -0.31
C GLY A 167 12.77 4.23 -1.24
N SER A 168 13.88 3.83 -0.64
CA SER A 168 15.11 3.40 -1.32
C SER A 168 15.75 2.24 -0.55
N ALA A 169 16.54 1.42 -1.25
CA ALA A 169 17.23 0.29 -0.64
C ALA A 169 18.23 0.74 0.43
N GLY A 170 18.29 0.02 1.55
CA GLY A 170 19.18 0.31 2.69
C GLY A 170 18.90 1.64 3.42
N SER A 171 17.74 2.24 3.17
CA SER A 171 17.28 3.45 3.85
C SER A 171 16.35 3.11 5.00
N ALA A 172 16.64 3.66 6.18
CA ALA A 172 15.75 3.60 7.34
C ALA A 172 14.75 4.78 7.35
N GLU A 173 14.38 5.28 6.16
CA GLU A 173 13.52 6.46 5.99
C GLU A 173 12.52 6.24 4.86
N ILE A 174 11.39 6.92 4.97
CA ILE A 174 10.42 7.11 3.88
C ILE A 174 10.28 8.59 3.56
N SER A 175 9.91 8.93 2.33
CA SER A 175 9.86 10.32 1.89
C SER A 175 8.58 10.68 1.16
N SER A 176 8.23 11.96 1.19
CA SER A 176 7.03 12.50 0.55
C SER A 176 7.15 12.59 -0.97
N GLY A 177 8.38 12.57 -1.50
CA GLY A 177 8.64 12.79 -2.93
C GLY A 177 8.47 14.26 -3.34
N GLY A 178 8.86 14.56 -4.58
CA GLY A 178 8.81 15.90 -5.17
C GLY A 178 10.01 16.80 -4.83
N LEU A 179 9.94 18.06 -5.29
CA LEU A 179 11.04 19.04 -5.21
C LEU A 179 11.35 19.53 -3.77
N LYS A 180 10.37 19.46 -2.86
CA LYS A 180 10.52 19.78 -1.43
C LYS A 180 10.14 18.54 -0.61
N SER A 181 10.92 17.46 -0.80
CA SER A 181 10.64 16.20 -0.14
C SER A 181 10.85 16.33 1.38
N VAL A 182 9.84 15.94 2.14
CA VAL A 182 9.94 15.69 3.58
C VAL A 182 10.34 14.22 3.76
N THR A 183 11.28 13.94 4.65
CA THR A 183 11.66 12.58 5.04
C THR A 183 11.17 12.28 6.46
N LEU A 184 10.92 11.01 6.72
CA LEU A 184 10.54 10.50 8.03
C LEU A 184 11.35 9.22 8.29
N SER A 185 12.14 9.22 9.35
CA SER A 185 12.87 8.03 9.78
C SER A 185 11.95 6.97 10.37
N MET A 186 12.38 5.71 10.35
CA MET A 186 11.64 4.62 10.99
C MET A 186 11.57 4.81 12.51
N HIS A 187 12.54 5.50 13.10
CA HIS A 187 12.50 5.89 14.52
C HIS A 187 11.35 6.85 14.81
N GLU A 188 11.25 7.95 14.06
CA GLU A 188 10.16 8.93 14.21
C GLU A 188 8.80 8.31 13.86
N LEU A 189 8.76 7.43 12.85
CA LEU A 189 7.55 6.71 12.49
C LEU A 189 7.09 5.77 13.63
N ALA A 190 8.01 5.01 14.23
CA ALA A 190 7.70 4.14 15.36
C ALA A 190 7.25 4.95 16.58
N GLU A 191 7.89 6.09 16.86
CA GLU A 191 7.47 7.02 17.91
C GLU A 191 6.04 7.53 17.69
N ARG A 192 5.69 7.94 16.46
CA ARG A 192 4.33 8.38 16.14
C ARG A 192 3.30 7.28 16.33
N LEU A 193 3.60 6.06 15.90
CA LEU A 193 2.70 4.92 16.05
C LEU A 193 2.49 4.55 17.53
N ASP A 194 3.57 4.57 18.31
CA ASP A 194 3.54 4.28 19.74
C ASP A 194 2.77 5.36 20.51
N PHE A 195 3.07 6.63 20.24
CA PHE A 195 2.35 7.76 20.83
C PHE A 195 0.86 7.76 20.46
N SER A 196 0.52 7.22 19.28
CA SER A 196 -0.87 7.05 18.84
C SER A 196 -1.58 5.86 19.49
N GLY A 197 -0.93 5.12 20.39
CA GLY A 197 -1.54 4.01 21.11
C GLY A 197 -1.77 2.77 20.25
N LEU A 198 -0.91 2.53 19.26
CA LEU A 198 -0.99 1.30 18.47
C LEU A 198 -0.92 0.06 19.39
N PRO A 199 -1.82 -0.93 19.28
CA PRO A 199 -1.79 -2.07 20.18
C PRO A 199 -0.67 -3.04 19.81
N ASP A 200 0.08 -3.52 20.82
CA ASP A 200 1.01 -4.64 20.63
C ASP A 200 0.24 -5.96 20.51
N GLN A 201 -0.29 -6.25 19.33
CA GLN A 201 -1.02 -7.48 19.02
C GLN A 201 -0.53 -8.06 17.70
N ALA A 202 -1.09 -9.21 17.27
CA ALA A 202 -0.75 -9.86 16.01
C ALA A 202 -1.20 -9.03 14.79
N LEU A 203 -0.46 -7.94 14.53
CA LEU A 203 -0.68 -6.93 13.52
C LEU A 203 0.52 -6.90 12.56
N GLN A 204 0.23 -6.80 11.26
CA GLN A 204 1.26 -6.60 10.25
C GLN A 204 1.22 -5.15 9.74
N ILE A 205 2.33 -4.44 9.91
CA ILE A 205 2.56 -3.12 9.31
C ILE A 205 3.27 -3.32 7.97
N THR A 206 2.66 -2.88 6.88
CA THR A 206 3.24 -3.01 5.53
C THR A 206 3.69 -1.65 4.99
N LEU A 207 4.97 -1.50 4.75
CA LEU A 207 5.54 -0.38 4.01
C LEU A 207 5.31 -0.60 2.52
N LEU A 208 4.52 0.29 1.90
CA LEU A 208 4.28 0.30 0.46
C LEU A 208 5.32 1.02 -0.42
N PRO A 209 6.24 1.86 0.09
CA PRO A 209 7.28 2.47 -0.74
C PRO A 209 8.16 1.45 -1.48
N CYS A 210 8.78 1.91 -2.57
CA CYS A 210 9.79 1.15 -3.32
C CYS A 210 10.94 0.71 -2.42
N GLN A 211 11.49 -0.48 -2.66
CA GLN A 211 12.69 -0.99 -2.01
C GLN A 211 12.64 -1.00 -0.47
N SER A 212 11.45 -0.91 0.11
CA SER A 212 11.24 -0.89 1.56
C SER A 212 11.61 -2.20 2.24
N GLY A 213 11.77 -3.28 1.49
CA GLY A 213 12.34 -4.55 1.94
C GLY A 213 13.73 -4.85 1.36
N ASP A 214 14.38 -3.91 0.67
CA ASP A 214 15.75 -4.13 0.17
C ASP A 214 16.77 -3.57 1.16
N GLU A 215 17.66 -4.43 1.63
CA GLU A 215 18.92 -4.03 2.26
C GLU A 215 19.89 -3.46 1.23
N LEU A 216 20.89 -2.68 1.67
CA LEU A 216 21.98 -2.22 0.81
C LEU A 216 23.32 -2.76 1.32
N LEU A 217 24.07 -3.40 0.44
CA LEU A 217 25.45 -3.81 0.67
C LEU A 217 26.39 -2.75 0.10
N GLU A 218 27.15 -2.06 0.95
CA GLU A 218 28.10 -1.03 0.54
C GLU A 218 29.53 -1.35 1.02
N PRO A 219 30.56 -1.15 0.18
CA PRO A 219 31.94 -1.32 0.60
C PRO A 219 32.37 -0.17 1.51
N VAL A 220 32.93 -0.51 2.67
CA VAL A 220 33.53 0.45 3.60
C VAL A 220 35.04 0.40 3.47
N PHE A 221 35.62 1.55 3.14
CA PHE A 221 37.06 1.74 3.03
C PHE A 221 37.58 2.40 4.30
N ILE A 222 38.49 1.72 4.99
CA ILE A 222 39.23 2.28 6.12
C ILE A 222 40.71 2.25 5.74
N GLU A 223 41.40 3.38 5.91
CA GLU A 223 42.82 3.51 5.59
C GLU A 223 43.64 2.42 6.28
N GLY A 224 44.52 1.75 5.53
CA GLY A 224 45.35 0.65 6.03
C GLY A 224 44.62 -0.68 6.27
N LYS A 225 43.33 -0.80 5.91
CA LYS A 225 42.57 -2.06 6.03
C LYS A 225 42.01 -2.51 4.67
N SER A 226 41.83 -3.82 4.52
CA SER A 226 41.09 -4.37 3.39
C SER A 226 39.63 -3.88 3.44
N PRO A 227 39.02 -3.50 2.31
CA PRO A 227 37.61 -3.12 2.28
C PRO A 227 36.74 -4.25 2.81
N PHE A 228 35.73 -3.91 3.62
CA PHE A 228 34.71 -4.87 4.07
C PHE A 228 33.32 -4.38 3.65
N MET A 229 32.39 -5.31 3.49
CA MET A 229 31.01 -4.98 3.14
C MET A 229 30.23 -4.64 4.41
N ARG A 230 29.55 -3.49 4.42
CA ARG A 230 28.57 -3.13 5.43
C ARG A 230 27.17 -3.35 4.87
N THR A 231 26.34 -4.04 5.62
CA THR A 231 24.90 -4.14 5.35
C THR A 231 24.18 -2.99 6.02
N ARG A 232 23.38 -2.26 5.25
CA ARG A 232 22.40 -1.32 5.76
C ARG A 232 21.02 -1.96 5.74
N PRO A 233 20.31 -2.00 6.88
CA PRO A 233 19.00 -2.63 6.96
C PRO A 233 17.98 -1.92 6.07
N SER A 234 16.96 -2.66 5.65
CA SER A 234 15.83 -2.08 4.90
C SER A 234 14.95 -1.19 5.79
N ALA A 235 14.05 -0.41 5.19
CA ALA A 235 13.09 0.39 5.95
C ALA A 235 12.18 -0.48 6.82
N ALA A 236 11.68 -1.60 6.28
CA ALA A 236 10.81 -2.50 7.03
C ALA A 236 11.54 -3.17 8.20
N GLU A 237 12.77 -3.62 7.98
CA GLU A 237 13.62 -4.18 9.04
C GLU A 237 13.90 -3.14 10.12
N SER A 238 14.27 -1.92 9.72
CA SER A 238 14.54 -0.83 10.64
C SER A 238 13.31 -0.49 11.50
N LEU A 239 12.12 -0.42 10.90
CA LEU A 239 10.87 -0.21 11.64
C LEU A 239 10.61 -1.34 12.64
N PHE A 240 10.89 -2.59 12.26
CA PHE A 240 10.71 -3.72 13.16
C PHE A 240 11.57 -3.59 14.42
N TYR A 241 12.85 -3.25 14.26
CA TYR A 241 13.73 -3.03 15.41
C TYR A 241 13.30 -1.84 16.27
N GLU A 242 12.84 -0.74 15.65
CA GLU A 242 12.33 0.43 16.37
C GLU A 242 11.06 0.11 17.19
N MET A 243 10.17 -0.73 16.65
CA MET A 243 8.99 -1.21 17.38
C MET A 243 9.39 -2.17 18.52
N GLN A 244 10.33 -3.09 18.29
CA GLN A 244 10.83 -3.98 19.35
C GLN A 244 11.49 -3.20 20.49
N ALA A 245 12.28 -2.18 20.17
CA ALA A 245 12.93 -1.31 21.16
C ALA A 245 11.90 -0.59 22.06
N ARG A 246 10.68 -0.37 21.56
CA ARG A 246 9.54 0.20 22.29
C ARG A 246 8.68 -0.84 23.02
N GLY A 247 9.08 -2.11 22.98
CA GLY A 247 8.42 -3.19 23.74
C GLY A 247 7.37 -3.98 22.96
N TYR A 248 7.15 -3.68 21.68
CA TYR A 248 6.22 -4.46 20.84
C TYR A 248 6.81 -5.84 20.55
N ARG A 249 6.04 -6.90 20.82
CA ARG A 249 6.45 -8.31 20.63
C ARG A 249 5.61 -9.07 19.63
N ARG A 250 4.44 -8.54 19.27
CA ARG A 250 3.44 -9.22 18.44
C ARG A 250 3.22 -8.52 17.08
N VAL A 251 3.78 -7.33 16.91
CA VAL A 251 3.81 -6.61 15.63
C VAL A 251 4.88 -7.17 14.71
N THR A 252 4.52 -7.36 13.45
CA THR A 252 5.46 -7.69 12.36
C THR A 252 5.50 -6.54 11.37
N THR A 253 6.63 -6.34 10.70
CA THR A 253 6.73 -5.38 9.60
C THR A 253 6.95 -6.12 8.30
N ALA A 254 6.62 -5.46 7.19
CA ALA A 254 6.95 -5.98 5.90
C ALA A 254 7.18 -4.88 4.88
N GLY A 255 8.15 -5.10 4.00
CA GLY A 255 8.54 -4.21 2.91
C GLY A 255 8.49 -4.92 1.57
N TYR A 256 8.50 -4.14 0.49
CA TYR A 256 8.60 -4.67 -0.86
C TYR A 256 10.00 -4.46 -1.42
N ARG A 257 10.54 -5.50 -2.04
CA ARG A 257 11.77 -5.42 -2.82
C ARG A 257 11.51 -4.73 -4.17
N GLY A 258 12.51 -3.97 -4.64
CA GLY A 258 12.60 -3.22 -5.89
C GLY A 258 11.59 -2.09 -6.12
N PHE A 259 11.56 -1.62 -7.38
CA PHE A 259 10.77 -0.47 -7.80
C PHE A 259 9.31 -0.84 -8.05
N GLY A 260 8.39 -0.41 -7.20
CA GLY A 260 6.95 -0.57 -7.42
C GLY A 260 6.31 0.72 -7.94
N GLN A 261 5.50 0.63 -8.98
CA GLN A 261 4.58 1.72 -9.33
C GLN A 261 3.19 1.43 -8.76
N ILE A 262 2.67 2.33 -7.94
CA ILE A 262 1.26 2.36 -7.56
C ILE A 262 0.57 3.35 -8.52
N ARG A 263 0.68 3.09 -9.82
CA ARG A 263 -0.11 3.78 -10.85
C ARG A 263 -1.30 2.87 -11.15
N GLY A 264 -2.51 3.41 -11.03
CA GLY A 264 -3.74 2.68 -11.36
C GLY A 264 -3.56 1.91 -12.68
N PHE A 265 -3.76 0.59 -12.62
CA PHE A 265 -3.68 -0.40 -13.70
C PHE A 265 -2.65 -0.11 -14.83
N LEU A 266 -1.57 -0.89 -14.90
CA LEU A 266 -0.87 -1.14 -16.17
C LEU A 266 -1.23 -2.56 -16.67
N GLU A 267 -1.86 -2.61 -17.84
CA GLU A 267 -2.11 -3.64 -18.88
C GLU A 267 -2.28 -5.15 -18.60
N SER A 268 -1.98 -5.71 -17.44
CA SER A 268 -2.27 -7.14 -17.22
C SER A 268 -2.62 -7.44 -15.77
N THR A 269 -3.41 -8.48 -15.54
CA THR A 269 -3.65 -9.02 -14.19
C THR A 269 -2.37 -9.59 -13.55
N GLY A 270 -1.27 -9.68 -14.31
CA GLY A 270 0.08 -9.92 -13.83
C GLY A 270 0.89 -8.64 -13.54
N SER A 271 0.31 -7.48 -13.79
CA SER A 271 0.94 -6.17 -13.71
C SER A 271 0.37 -5.30 -12.58
N HIS A 272 -0.32 -5.92 -11.63
CA HIS A 272 -0.59 -5.31 -10.34
C HIS A 272 0.71 -5.29 -9.55
N HIS A 273 1.14 -4.09 -9.19
CA HIS A 273 2.37 -3.91 -8.42
C HIS A 273 3.58 -4.58 -9.09
N THR A 274 3.86 -4.14 -10.31
CA THR A 274 5.02 -4.58 -11.08
C THR A 274 6.30 -4.05 -10.47
N GLN A 275 7.25 -4.95 -10.24
CA GLN A 275 8.62 -4.62 -9.90
C GLN A 275 9.51 -4.77 -11.14
N ARG A 276 10.40 -3.81 -11.41
CA ARG A 276 11.50 -3.99 -12.37
C ARG A 276 12.58 -4.88 -11.73
N LYS A 277 13.02 -5.96 -12.40
CA LYS A 277 14.12 -6.80 -11.86
C LYS A 277 15.38 -5.96 -11.60
N PRO A 278 16.21 -6.31 -10.60
CA PRO A 278 17.37 -5.51 -10.19
C PRO A 278 18.40 -5.15 -11.29
N ASN A 279 18.34 -5.77 -12.48
CA ASN A 279 19.31 -5.59 -13.58
C ASN A 279 18.68 -5.25 -14.95
N SER A 280 17.40 -4.85 -15.01
CA SER A 280 16.73 -4.56 -16.29
C SER A 280 17.13 -3.19 -16.85
N ILE A 281 17.68 -3.16 -18.07
CA ILE A 281 18.16 -1.95 -18.77
C ILE A 281 17.05 -1.31 -19.61
N THR A 282 16.10 -2.09 -20.13
CA THR A 282 14.96 -1.62 -20.95
C THR A 282 13.63 -1.68 -20.19
N ALA A 283 12.66 -0.85 -20.59
CA ALA A 283 11.40 -0.63 -19.86
C ALA A 283 10.34 -1.73 -20.05
N SER A 284 10.52 -2.65 -21.00
CA SER A 284 9.43 -3.49 -21.51
C SER A 284 9.36 -4.93 -20.98
N ASP A 285 10.45 -5.58 -20.54
CA ASP A 285 10.47 -7.06 -20.58
C ASP A 285 10.82 -7.81 -19.29
N ASP A 286 10.96 -7.15 -18.13
CA ASP A 286 11.35 -7.86 -16.89
C ASP A 286 10.62 -7.37 -15.64
N ILE A 287 9.36 -7.77 -15.55
CA ILE A 287 8.43 -7.43 -14.48
C ILE A 287 8.15 -8.66 -13.59
N VAL A 288 8.42 -8.57 -12.29
CA VAL A 288 8.02 -9.59 -11.28
C VAL A 288 6.81 -9.07 -10.48
N ARG A 289 5.89 -9.97 -10.11
CA ARG A 289 4.70 -9.63 -9.31
C ARG A 289 5.12 -9.36 -7.85
N ARG A 290 4.65 -8.28 -7.20
CA ARG A 290 4.94 -7.95 -5.77
C ARG A 290 4.76 -9.12 -4.77
N ARG A 291 3.94 -10.13 -5.07
CA ARG A 291 3.80 -11.31 -4.19
C ARG A 291 5.12 -12.03 -3.98
N ASP A 292 6.00 -12.04 -4.97
CA ASP A 292 7.19 -12.87 -4.91
C ASP A 292 8.38 -12.11 -4.29
N ALA A 293 8.13 -10.92 -3.72
CA ALA A 293 9.14 -9.93 -3.33
C ALA A 293 8.83 -9.20 -1.99
N LYS A 294 7.84 -9.66 -1.21
CA LYS A 294 7.53 -9.11 0.11
C LYS A 294 8.41 -9.80 1.16
N GLU A 295 9.18 -9.02 1.89
CA GLU A 295 9.98 -9.51 3.02
C GLU A 295 9.24 -9.19 4.31
N ILE A 296 9.12 -10.18 5.19
CA ILE A 296 8.41 -10.08 6.47
C ILE A 296 9.45 -10.24 7.57
N PHE A 297 9.49 -9.29 8.49
CA PHE A 297 10.33 -9.31 9.67
C PHE A 297 9.42 -9.59 10.88
N CYS A 298 9.75 -10.65 11.63
CA CYS A 298 8.93 -11.20 12.72
C CYS A 298 9.75 -11.50 13.95
#